data_AF-A0A642C299-F1
#
_entry.id   AF-A0A642C299-F1
#
_cell.length_a   1.000
_cell.length_b   1.000
_cell.length_c   1.000
_cell.angle_alpha   90.00
_cell.angle_beta   90.00
_cell.angle_gamma   90.00
#
_symmetry.space_group_name_H-M   'P 1'
#
loop_
_entity.id
_entity.type
_entity.pdbx_description
1 polymer ?
#
loop_
_entity_poly.entity_id
_entity_poly.type
_entity_poly.pdbx_seq_one_letter_code
_entity_poly.pdbx_strand_id
1 'polypeptide(L)'
;LRAYYYMNLVEQFGNVDLQLKAADSENISFDAHRSTVPEIYAAIIEDLKFAVENLPVSFSDYYSRVTKKSAMGLLARAYINGAGYDLKDTDGVSFLEKAYDTATTMINNKAIYEWYMHPAFADVFNENNNRNNEEALFIAAGAERNSDAYTNGNYSQSEMFRHFLPSLGTYTDLGLVDKTSNFVYGRPNSNIFLPSKYLMDCFAADMNDSRFRYSFISAYSSYSIPAWGATYEYGGSACAKEITSTLATKFGIPASNIGKKVYPHFNLESNSTADANYCQLAIWNADGTAKTTQDKTDGNILHPAMPLDPAEAHQYAVYCSLKTLTEEEKAQYPGLVLNVFDLYDENGTARATYDKPSAASALWLSIYP
;
A
#
# COMPACT_ATOMS: atom_id res chain seq x y z
N LEU A 1 -22.99 1.60 -1.38
CA LEU A 1 -22.20 0.52 -2.01
C LEU A 1 -22.38 0.48 -3.53
N ARG A 2 -23.61 0.44 -4.06
CA ARG A 2 -23.87 0.48 -5.51
C ARG A 2 -23.15 1.64 -6.23
N ALA A 3 -23.30 2.87 -5.74
CA ALA A 3 -22.52 4.02 -6.20
C ALA A 3 -20.99 3.77 -6.22
N TYR A 4 -20.42 3.26 -5.13
CA TYR A 4 -18.98 2.96 -5.04
C TYR A 4 -18.53 1.96 -6.12
N TYR A 5 -19.30 0.90 -6.36
CA TYR A 5 -18.97 -0.08 -7.40
C TYR A 5 -19.08 0.51 -8.80
N TYR A 6 -20.14 1.27 -9.10
CA TYR A 6 -20.26 1.94 -10.40
C TYR A 6 -19.20 3.00 -10.63
N MET A 7 -18.78 3.74 -9.59
CA MET A 7 -17.63 4.66 -9.68
C MET A 7 -16.36 3.90 -10.11
N ASN A 8 -16.05 2.78 -9.47
CA ASN A 8 -14.89 1.97 -9.85
C ASN A 8 -15.00 1.41 -11.29
N LEU A 9 -16.20 0.99 -11.71
CA LEU A 9 -16.43 0.45 -13.06
C LEU A 9 -16.31 1.53 -14.14
N VAL A 10 -16.96 2.69 -13.95
CA VAL A 10 -16.96 3.77 -14.96
C VAL A 10 -15.58 4.42 -15.09
N GLU A 11 -14.85 4.57 -13.98
CA GLU A 11 -13.48 5.12 -13.98
C GLU A 11 -12.49 4.21 -14.73
N GLN A 12 -12.72 2.90 -14.76
CA GLN A 12 -11.83 1.94 -15.42
C GLN A 12 -12.25 1.61 -16.86
N PHE A 13 -13.55 1.44 -17.10
CA PHE A 13 -14.07 0.88 -18.36
C PHE A 13 -14.92 1.86 -19.17
N GLY A 14 -15.18 3.07 -18.64
CA GLY A 14 -16.10 4.03 -19.23
C GLY A 14 -17.52 3.48 -19.22
N ASN A 15 -18.16 3.41 -20.39
CA ASN A 15 -19.53 2.92 -20.51
C ASN A 15 -19.63 1.44 -20.06
N VAL A 16 -20.50 1.16 -19.10
CA VAL A 16 -20.79 -0.19 -18.59
C VAL A 16 -22.29 -0.42 -18.50
N ASP A 17 -22.68 -1.67 -18.30
CA ASP A 17 -24.07 -2.00 -18.00
C ASP A 17 -24.50 -1.36 -16.67
N LEU A 18 -25.67 -0.71 -16.67
CA LEU A 18 -26.26 -0.07 -15.48
C LEU A 18 -27.49 -0.85 -15.04
N GLN A 19 -27.32 -1.61 -13.97
CA GLN A 19 -28.33 -2.41 -13.30
C GLN A 19 -28.76 -1.72 -11.99
N LEU A 20 -29.99 -1.17 -11.99
CA LEU A 20 -30.56 -0.44 -10.86
C LEU A 20 -31.53 -1.29 -10.01
N LYS A 21 -31.83 -2.51 -10.44
CA LYS A 21 -32.70 -3.44 -9.72
C LYS A 21 -31.91 -4.68 -9.36
N ALA A 22 -32.27 -5.30 -8.24
CA ALA A 22 -31.75 -6.61 -7.90
C ALA A 22 -32.23 -7.63 -8.94
N ALA A 23 -31.36 -8.54 -9.35
CA ALA A 23 -31.73 -9.61 -10.26
C ALA A 23 -32.73 -10.56 -9.58
N ASP A 24 -33.83 -10.86 -10.27
CA ASP A 24 -34.82 -11.86 -9.90
C ASP A 24 -35.27 -12.65 -11.15
N SER A 25 -36.13 -13.64 -10.95
CA SER A 25 -36.60 -14.52 -12.03
C SER A 25 -37.40 -13.80 -13.12
N GLU A 26 -37.90 -12.59 -12.85
CA GLU A 26 -38.76 -11.83 -13.76
C GLU A 26 -37.99 -10.74 -14.52
N ASN A 27 -36.83 -10.33 -14.01
CA ASN A 27 -36.05 -9.22 -14.56
C ASN A 27 -34.64 -9.59 -15.03
N ILE A 28 -34.25 -10.87 -14.91
CA ILE A 28 -32.96 -11.34 -15.41
C ILE A 28 -32.89 -11.17 -16.94
N SER A 29 -31.92 -10.38 -17.39
CA SER A 29 -31.61 -10.19 -18.80
C SER A 29 -30.20 -10.71 -19.07
N PHE A 30 -30.04 -11.41 -20.19
CA PHE A 30 -28.73 -11.83 -20.70
C PHE A 30 -28.19 -10.88 -21.77
N ASP A 31 -28.97 -9.86 -22.13
CA ASP A 31 -28.54 -8.83 -23.08
C ASP A 31 -27.63 -7.83 -22.37
N ALA A 32 -26.45 -7.60 -22.94
CA ALA A 32 -25.51 -6.60 -22.44
C ALA A 32 -25.81 -5.24 -23.09
N HIS A 33 -26.23 -4.25 -22.31
CA HIS A 33 -26.27 -2.85 -22.73
C HIS A 33 -25.11 -2.07 -22.10
N ARG A 34 -24.64 -1.04 -22.78
CA ARG A 34 -23.65 -0.10 -22.23
C ARG A 34 -24.35 1.24 -22.02
N SER A 35 -24.60 1.57 -20.77
CA SER A 35 -25.11 2.88 -20.39
C SER A 35 -23.99 3.91 -20.54
N THR A 36 -24.39 5.14 -20.85
CA THR A 36 -23.44 6.24 -21.04
C THR A 36 -22.87 6.70 -19.69
N VAL A 37 -21.66 7.27 -19.70
CA VAL A 37 -21.05 7.88 -18.51
C VAL A 37 -22.02 8.85 -17.79
N PRO A 38 -22.72 9.79 -18.47
CA PRO A 38 -23.72 10.63 -17.82
C PRO A 38 -24.81 9.87 -17.07
N GLU A 39 -25.38 8.81 -17.66
CA GLU A 39 -26.43 8.00 -17.01
C GLU A 39 -25.91 7.28 -15.76
N ILE A 40 -24.69 6.75 -15.84
CA ILE A 40 -24.04 6.08 -14.71
C ILE A 40 -23.77 7.08 -13.58
N TYR A 41 -23.26 8.27 -13.90
CA TYR A 41 -23.04 9.32 -12.89
C TYR A 41 -24.36 9.82 -12.28
N ALA A 42 -25.43 9.93 -13.06
CA ALA A 42 -26.74 10.28 -12.50
C ALA A 42 -27.17 9.29 -11.41
N ALA A 43 -27.04 7.98 -11.67
CA ALA A 43 -27.34 6.94 -10.69
C ALA A 43 -26.39 6.96 -9.46
N ILE A 44 -25.09 7.19 -9.68
CA ILE A 44 -24.09 7.33 -8.59
C ILE A 44 -24.47 8.49 -7.67
N ILE A 45 -24.80 9.66 -8.24
CA ILE A 45 -25.14 10.86 -7.47
C ILE A 45 -26.47 10.67 -6.74
N GLU A 46 -27.48 10.06 -7.37
CA GLU A 46 -28.75 9.75 -6.71
C GLU A 46 -28.55 8.84 -5.49
N ASP A 47 -27.82 7.74 -5.66
CA ASP A 47 -27.49 6.80 -4.58
C ASP A 47 -26.76 7.48 -3.41
N LEU A 48 -25.81 8.36 -3.72
CA LEU A 48 -25.01 9.05 -2.71
C LEU A 48 -25.81 10.13 -1.99
N LYS A 49 -26.66 10.89 -2.70
CA LYS A 49 -27.59 11.85 -2.07
C LYS A 49 -28.54 11.14 -1.12
N PHE A 50 -29.15 10.03 -1.56
CA PHE A 50 -29.99 9.20 -0.71
C PHE A 50 -29.23 8.69 0.54
N ALA A 51 -27.98 8.24 0.36
CA ALA A 51 -27.15 7.79 1.47
C ALA A 51 -26.79 8.91 2.46
N VAL A 52 -26.48 10.12 1.98
CA VAL A 52 -26.20 11.29 2.86
C VAL A 52 -27.41 11.66 3.70
N GLU A 53 -28.62 11.57 3.13
CA GLU A 53 -29.85 11.85 3.86
C GLU A 53 -30.14 10.78 4.94
N ASN A 54 -29.98 9.51 4.59
CA ASN A 54 -30.52 8.39 5.38
C ASN A 54 -29.52 7.67 6.29
N LEU A 55 -28.20 7.75 6.03
CA LEU A 55 -27.22 7.07 6.88
C LEU A 55 -27.05 7.78 8.23
N PRO A 56 -26.85 7.03 9.32
CA PRO A 56 -26.47 7.63 10.59
C PRO A 56 -25.03 8.16 10.54
N VAL A 57 -24.68 9.00 11.53
CA VAL A 57 -23.32 9.49 11.72
C VAL A 57 -22.37 8.37 12.13
N SER A 58 -22.84 7.44 12.97
CA SER A 58 -22.07 6.31 13.49
C SER A 58 -22.92 5.07 13.72
N PHE A 59 -22.25 3.92 13.83
CA PHE A 59 -22.83 2.64 14.24
C PHE A 59 -21.99 2.11 15.41
N SER A 60 -22.56 2.05 16.62
CA SER A 60 -21.82 1.64 17.83
C SER A 60 -21.18 0.25 17.71
N ASP A 61 -21.86 -0.68 17.03
CA ASP A 61 -21.49 -2.09 17.03
C ASP A 61 -20.81 -2.55 15.72
N TYR A 62 -20.64 -1.64 14.75
CA TYR A 62 -20.18 -1.99 13.40
C TYR A 62 -19.26 -0.93 12.78
N TYR A 63 -17.98 -0.95 13.16
CA TYR A 63 -16.95 0.00 12.71
C TYR A 63 -16.76 0.06 11.18
N SER A 64 -17.10 -1.01 10.46
CA SER A 64 -16.90 -1.11 9.00
C SER A 64 -18.13 -0.74 8.17
N ARG A 65 -19.27 -0.40 8.79
CA ARG A 65 -20.45 0.06 8.05
C ARG A 65 -20.21 1.49 7.54
N VAL A 66 -20.62 1.73 6.30
CA VAL A 66 -20.61 3.08 5.72
C VAL A 66 -21.54 4.00 6.50
N THR A 67 -21.04 5.19 6.85
CA THR A 67 -21.80 6.21 7.59
C THR A 67 -21.99 7.45 6.72
N LYS A 68 -22.64 8.48 7.29
CA LYS A 68 -22.85 9.76 6.60
C LYS A 68 -21.54 10.38 6.10
N LYS A 69 -20.44 10.31 6.87
CA LYS A 69 -19.12 10.80 6.41
C LYS A 69 -18.61 10.06 5.17
N SER A 70 -18.80 8.74 5.11
CA SER A 70 -18.44 7.92 3.95
C SER A 70 -19.20 8.38 2.70
N ALA A 71 -20.52 8.59 2.84
CA ALA A 71 -21.38 9.02 1.74
C ALA A 71 -21.04 10.44 1.26
N MET A 72 -20.80 11.39 2.18
CA MET A 72 -20.41 12.76 1.82
C MET A 72 -19.06 12.81 1.11
N GLY A 73 -18.06 12.07 1.61
CA GLY A 73 -16.75 12.00 0.96
C GLY A 73 -16.81 11.37 -0.43
N LEU A 74 -17.56 10.27 -0.60
CA LEU A 74 -17.78 9.68 -1.92
C LEU A 74 -18.58 10.60 -2.84
N LEU A 75 -19.56 11.35 -2.33
CA LEU A 75 -20.34 12.31 -3.10
C LEU A 75 -19.46 13.46 -3.63
N ALA A 76 -18.60 14.02 -2.78
CA ALA A 76 -17.64 15.04 -3.19
C ALA A 76 -16.69 14.50 -4.28
N ARG A 77 -16.17 13.27 -4.12
CA ARG A 77 -15.34 12.62 -5.14
C ARG A 77 -16.11 12.37 -6.44
N ALA A 78 -17.35 11.89 -6.37
CA ALA A 78 -18.18 11.64 -7.55
C ALA A 78 -18.45 12.93 -8.34
N TYR A 79 -18.70 14.04 -7.66
CA TYR A 79 -18.81 15.34 -8.32
C TYR A 79 -17.50 15.77 -9.00
N ILE A 80 -16.35 15.65 -8.32
CA ILE A 80 -15.04 15.97 -8.94
C ILE A 80 -14.81 15.12 -10.20
N ASN A 81 -15.06 13.82 -10.12
CA ASN A 81 -14.83 12.90 -11.23
C ASN A 81 -15.82 13.15 -12.38
N GLY A 82 -17.10 13.41 -12.06
CA GLY A 82 -18.11 13.77 -13.06
C GLY A 82 -17.82 15.11 -13.76
N ALA A 83 -17.20 16.07 -13.06
CA ALA A 83 -16.76 17.32 -13.66
C ALA A 83 -15.67 17.11 -14.74
N GLY A 84 -14.85 16.07 -14.61
CA GLY A 84 -13.90 15.65 -15.65
C GLY A 84 -14.57 15.20 -16.96
N TYR A 85 -15.88 14.95 -16.95
CA TYR A 85 -16.71 14.64 -18.11
C TYR A 85 -17.66 15.78 -18.48
N ASP A 86 -17.40 17.01 -18.00
CA ASP A 86 -18.24 18.20 -18.21
C ASP A 86 -19.70 18.06 -17.74
N LEU A 87 -19.94 17.17 -16.76
CA LEU A 87 -21.27 16.94 -16.21
C LEU A 87 -21.72 18.04 -15.24
N LYS A 88 -23.03 18.19 -15.13
CA LYS A 88 -23.71 19.12 -14.21
C LYS A 88 -24.85 18.42 -13.51
N ASP A 89 -25.26 18.97 -12.37
CA ASP A 89 -26.40 18.43 -11.62
C ASP A 89 -27.73 18.85 -12.27
N THR A 90 -28.83 18.21 -11.86
CA THR A 90 -30.16 18.43 -12.43
C THR A 90 -30.69 19.85 -12.22
N ASP A 91 -30.15 20.57 -11.24
CA ASP A 91 -30.43 21.98 -10.97
C ASP A 91 -29.57 22.96 -11.78
N GLY A 92 -28.69 22.45 -12.65
CA GLY A 92 -27.82 23.25 -13.52
C GLY A 92 -26.53 23.75 -12.86
N VAL A 93 -26.34 23.50 -11.56
CA VAL A 93 -25.10 23.86 -10.85
C VAL A 93 -23.96 22.95 -11.29
N SER A 94 -22.76 23.52 -11.39
CA SER A 94 -21.58 22.76 -11.79
C SER A 94 -21.22 21.71 -10.74
N PHE A 95 -20.73 20.55 -11.17
CA PHE A 95 -20.28 19.54 -10.23
C PHE A 95 -19.09 20.00 -9.37
N LEU A 96 -18.18 20.84 -9.87
CA LEU A 96 -17.10 21.37 -9.04
C LEU A 96 -17.61 22.24 -7.88
N GLU A 97 -18.66 23.03 -8.12
CA GLU A 97 -19.32 23.81 -7.07
C GLU A 97 -20.01 22.89 -6.06
N LYS A 98 -20.74 21.87 -6.53
CA LYS A 98 -21.32 20.85 -5.65
C LYS A 98 -20.27 20.11 -4.81
N ALA A 99 -19.12 19.79 -5.39
CA ALA A 99 -18.01 19.16 -4.68
C ALA A 99 -17.46 20.09 -3.58
N TYR A 100 -17.23 21.36 -3.92
CA TYR A 100 -16.78 22.38 -2.98
C TYR A 100 -17.76 22.54 -1.81
N ASP A 101 -19.06 22.68 -2.09
CA ASP A 101 -20.09 22.84 -1.06
C ASP A 101 -20.19 21.60 -0.16
N THR A 102 -20.13 20.40 -0.75
CA THR A 102 -20.18 19.13 -0.02
C THR A 102 -18.98 19.01 0.92
N ALA A 103 -17.77 19.26 0.42
CA ALA A 103 -16.53 19.19 1.21
C ALA A 103 -16.48 20.27 2.29
N THR A 104 -16.85 21.50 1.95
CA THR A 104 -16.90 22.64 2.90
C THR A 104 -17.89 22.36 4.03
N THR A 105 -19.06 21.79 3.70
CA THR A 105 -20.05 21.37 4.70
C THR A 105 -19.46 20.30 5.63
N MET A 106 -18.78 19.30 5.08
CA MET A 106 -18.15 18.24 5.87
C MET A 106 -17.08 18.79 6.82
N ILE A 107 -16.21 19.68 6.33
CA ILE A 107 -15.12 20.31 7.11
C ILE A 107 -15.67 21.18 8.22
N ASN A 108 -16.62 22.08 7.90
CA ASN A 108 -17.20 23.01 8.88
C ASN A 108 -18.03 22.30 9.95
N ASN A 109 -18.52 21.10 9.67
CA ASN A 109 -19.34 20.29 10.57
C ASN A 109 -18.64 19.00 11.00
N LYS A 110 -17.29 18.97 11.00
CA LYS A 110 -16.52 17.76 11.28
C LYS A 110 -16.89 17.05 12.58
N ALA A 111 -17.24 17.80 13.62
CA ALA A 111 -17.67 17.25 14.91
C ALA A 111 -19.04 16.54 14.83
N ILE A 112 -19.95 17.03 13.98
CA ILE A 112 -21.28 16.42 13.76
C ILE A 112 -21.16 15.13 12.98
N TYR A 113 -20.20 15.03 12.05
CA TYR A 113 -20.01 13.87 11.19
C TYR A 113 -18.94 12.89 11.68
N GLU A 114 -18.38 13.11 12.88
CA GLU A 114 -17.26 12.33 13.43
C GLU A 114 -16.11 12.18 12.42
N TRP A 115 -15.83 13.28 11.72
CA TRP A 115 -14.71 13.35 10.79
C TRP A 115 -13.46 13.84 11.53
N TYR A 116 -12.36 13.14 11.27
CA TYR A 116 -11.09 13.34 11.92
C TYR A 116 -9.96 13.29 10.88
N MET A 117 -8.87 13.97 11.17
CA MET A 117 -7.63 13.92 10.39
C MET A 117 -6.49 13.81 11.40
N HIS A 118 -5.69 12.76 11.26
CA HIS A 118 -4.56 12.54 12.15
C HIS A 118 -3.53 13.68 11.99
N PRO A 119 -2.84 14.08 13.07
CA PRO A 119 -1.77 15.06 13.00
C PRO A 119 -0.58 14.58 12.15
N ALA A 120 -0.31 13.27 12.15
CA ALA A 120 0.74 12.66 11.37
C ALA A 120 0.17 11.62 10.40
N PHE A 121 0.68 11.62 9.17
CA PHE A 121 0.27 10.64 8.15
C PHE A 121 0.60 9.19 8.55
N ALA A 122 1.64 9.01 9.38
CA ALA A 122 2.00 7.70 9.95
C ALA A 122 0.83 7.05 10.71
N ASP A 123 -0.02 7.86 11.37
CA ASP A 123 -1.13 7.38 12.19
C ASP A 123 -2.27 6.79 11.35
N VAL A 124 -2.38 7.18 10.07
CA VAL A 124 -3.36 6.61 9.13
C VAL A 124 -3.13 5.11 8.94
N PHE A 125 -1.86 4.68 8.93
CA PHE A 125 -1.45 3.29 8.73
C PHE A 125 -0.82 2.66 9.97
N ASN A 126 -0.98 3.29 11.14
CA ASN A 126 -0.49 2.76 12.40
C ASN A 126 -1.36 1.55 12.79
N GLU A 127 -0.71 0.45 13.14
CA GLU A 127 -1.38 -0.79 13.53
C GLU A 127 -2.25 -0.62 14.79
N ASN A 128 -1.88 0.30 15.68
CA ASN A 128 -2.68 0.63 16.87
C ASN A 128 -4.03 1.25 16.48
N ASN A 129 -4.12 1.83 15.28
CA ASN A 129 -5.34 2.38 14.71
C ASN A 129 -6.04 1.39 13.77
N ASN A 130 -5.53 0.16 13.60
CA ASN A 130 -6.17 -0.83 12.75
C ASN A 130 -7.61 -1.08 13.21
N ARG A 131 -8.56 -1.06 12.27
CA ARG A 131 -10.03 -1.13 12.48
C ARG A 131 -10.67 0.03 13.24
N ASN A 132 -9.89 0.88 13.90
CA ASN A 132 -10.34 2.04 14.66
C ASN A 132 -9.83 3.37 14.09
N ASN A 133 -9.37 3.38 12.83
CA ASN A 133 -8.85 4.58 12.20
C ASN A 133 -9.99 5.61 11.97
N GLU A 134 -9.99 6.68 12.77
CA GLU A 134 -11.02 7.71 12.74
C GLU A 134 -11.00 8.58 11.47
N GLU A 135 -9.83 8.69 10.83
CA GLU A 135 -9.65 9.38 9.55
C GLU A 135 -10.22 8.58 8.37
N ALA A 136 -10.32 7.26 8.50
CA ALA A 136 -10.87 6.42 7.46
C ALA A 136 -12.36 6.76 7.21
N LEU A 137 -12.66 7.18 5.98
CA LEU A 137 -14.04 7.42 5.56
C LEU A 137 -14.80 6.10 5.36
N PHE A 138 -14.13 5.05 4.91
CA PHE A 138 -14.72 3.73 4.69
C PHE A 138 -13.65 2.65 4.92
N ILE A 139 -13.96 1.65 5.74
CA ILE A 139 -13.08 0.52 6.05
C ILE A 139 -13.65 -0.75 5.44
N ALA A 140 -12.91 -1.34 4.48
CA ALA A 140 -13.18 -2.69 4.02
C ALA A 140 -12.57 -3.69 5.02
N ALA A 141 -13.38 -4.14 5.97
CA ALA A 141 -12.93 -5.06 7.01
C ALA A 141 -12.85 -6.52 6.50
N GLY A 142 -11.75 -7.19 6.80
CA GLY A 142 -11.66 -8.65 6.70
C GLY A 142 -12.42 -9.34 7.84
N ALA A 143 -12.69 -10.64 7.68
CA ALA A 143 -13.35 -11.43 8.72
C ALA A 143 -12.53 -11.47 10.03
N GLU A 144 -13.22 -11.42 11.16
CA GLU A 144 -12.62 -11.57 12.49
C GLU A 144 -12.12 -13.00 12.71
N ARG A 145 -10.84 -13.21 13.05
CA ARG A 145 -10.19 -14.54 13.09
C ARG A 145 -10.87 -15.60 13.98
N ASN A 146 -11.72 -15.17 14.91
CA ASN A 146 -12.48 -16.04 15.81
C ASN A 146 -14.01 -15.96 15.59
N SER A 147 -14.47 -15.33 14.51
CA SER A 147 -15.88 -15.33 14.16
C SER A 147 -16.27 -16.54 13.33
N ASP A 148 -17.58 -16.79 13.30
CA ASP A 148 -18.22 -17.68 12.35
C ASP A 148 -17.87 -17.29 10.90
N ALA A 149 -17.79 -15.99 10.58
CA ALA A 149 -17.42 -15.51 9.26
C ALA A 149 -16.01 -15.95 8.84
N TYR A 150 -15.03 -15.97 9.76
CA TYR A 150 -13.70 -16.51 9.46
C TYR A 150 -13.71 -18.03 9.32
N THR A 151 -14.44 -18.72 10.19
CA THR A 151 -14.55 -20.19 10.16
C THR A 151 -15.21 -20.67 8.87
N ASN A 152 -16.30 -20.02 8.46
CA ASN A 152 -17.04 -20.30 7.23
C ASN A 152 -16.33 -19.74 6.00
N GLY A 153 -15.44 -18.77 6.18
CA GLY A 153 -14.72 -18.11 5.10
C GLY A 153 -13.63 -18.98 4.45
N ASN A 154 -13.01 -19.92 5.17
CA ASN A 154 -11.75 -20.55 4.76
C ASN A 154 -10.55 -19.56 4.80
N TYR A 155 -9.36 -20.06 5.13
CA TYR A 155 -8.12 -19.31 5.36
C TYR A 155 -7.66 -18.42 4.18
N SER A 156 -8.23 -18.61 2.99
CA SER A 156 -7.86 -17.94 1.74
C SER A 156 -8.65 -16.66 1.40
N GLN A 157 -9.40 -16.07 2.34
CA GLN A 157 -10.40 -15.03 2.04
C GLN A 157 -9.85 -13.61 1.80
N SER A 158 -8.64 -13.28 2.27
CA SER A 158 -8.03 -11.98 1.99
C SER A 158 -6.55 -12.15 1.69
N GLU A 159 -6.29 -12.49 0.44
CA GLU A 159 -4.95 -12.59 -0.14
C GLU A 159 -4.43 -11.23 -0.61
N MET A 160 -5.01 -10.11 -0.16
CA MET A 160 -4.59 -8.75 -0.57
C MET A 160 -3.09 -8.54 -0.32
N PHE A 161 -2.56 -9.08 0.78
CA PHE A 161 -1.12 -9.06 1.11
C PHE A 161 -0.23 -9.75 0.05
N ARG A 162 -0.82 -10.45 -0.94
CA ARG A 162 -0.10 -11.07 -2.07
C ARG A 162 0.01 -10.23 -3.33
N HIS A 163 -0.74 -9.14 -3.42
CA HIS A 163 -0.94 -8.42 -4.68
C HIS A 163 -0.35 -7.00 -4.68
N PHE A 164 -0.19 -6.36 -3.52
CA PHE A 164 0.23 -4.96 -3.42
C PHE A 164 1.70 -4.74 -3.04
N LEU A 165 2.47 -5.82 -2.82
CA LEU A 165 3.91 -5.71 -2.65
C LEU A 165 4.61 -5.89 -4.02
N PRO A 166 5.30 -4.88 -4.58
CA PRO A 166 6.01 -5.06 -5.84
C PRO A 166 7.09 -6.15 -5.70
N SER A 167 7.19 -7.04 -6.69
CA SER A 167 8.36 -7.93 -6.77
C SER A 167 9.48 -7.18 -7.41
N LEU A 168 10.53 -6.99 -6.66
CA LEU A 168 11.82 -6.62 -7.20
C LEU A 168 12.63 -7.90 -7.53
N GLY A 169 12.00 -8.99 -7.99
CA GLY A 169 12.69 -10.26 -8.26
C GLY A 169 13.06 -11.07 -7.00
N THR A 170 13.98 -12.04 -7.15
CA THR A 170 14.47 -12.87 -6.04
C THR A 170 15.80 -12.33 -5.50
N TYR A 171 15.74 -11.70 -4.33
CA TYR A 171 16.91 -11.16 -3.64
C TYR A 171 17.37 -12.01 -2.45
N THR A 172 17.05 -13.30 -2.48
CA THR A 172 17.48 -14.26 -1.46
C THR A 172 19.00 -14.32 -1.32
N ASP A 173 19.71 -14.04 -2.40
CA ASP A 173 21.17 -13.95 -2.41
C ASP A 173 21.72 -12.77 -1.59
N LEU A 174 20.91 -11.74 -1.34
CA LEU A 174 21.20 -10.62 -0.44
C LEU A 174 20.65 -10.85 0.98
N GLY A 175 20.14 -12.06 1.27
CA GLY A 175 19.62 -12.43 2.59
C GLY A 175 18.14 -12.08 2.81
N LEU A 176 17.46 -11.52 1.81
CA LEU A 176 16.01 -11.31 1.88
C LEU A 176 15.27 -12.66 1.82
N VAL A 177 14.11 -12.76 2.46
CA VAL A 177 13.34 -14.01 2.40
C VAL A 177 12.61 -14.12 1.07
N ASP A 178 12.52 -15.37 0.59
CA ASP A 178 11.81 -15.72 -0.62
C ASP A 178 10.38 -15.18 -0.63
N LYS A 179 9.89 -14.86 -1.83
CA LYS A 179 8.57 -14.28 -2.06
C LYS A 179 7.40 -15.11 -1.50
N THR A 180 7.57 -16.41 -1.37
CA THR A 180 6.51 -17.30 -0.84
C THR A 180 6.52 -17.41 0.68
N SER A 181 7.63 -17.05 1.33
CA SER A 181 7.88 -17.27 2.76
C SER A 181 8.05 -15.97 3.55
N ASN A 182 7.93 -14.81 2.90
CA ASN A 182 8.00 -13.50 3.54
C ASN A 182 6.70 -13.20 4.31
N PHE A 183 6.83 -12.96 5.61
CA PHE A 183 5.72 -12.64 6.51
C PHE A 183 5.83 -11.24 7.13
N VAL A 184 6.95 -10.53 6.92
CA VAL A 184 7.15 -9.16 7.43
C VAL A 184 6.56 -8.14 6.45
N TYR A 185 6.84 -8.29 5.15
CA TYR A 185 6.36 -7.36 4.12
C TYR A 185 5.14 -7.89 3.35
N GLY A 186 4.73 -9.13 3.60
CA GLY A 186 3.75 -9.86 2.79
C GLY A 186 4.40 -10.80 1.78
N ARG A 187 3.58 -11.49 0.97
CA ARG A 187 4.04 -12.57 0.07
C ARG A 187 3.96 -12.17 -1.39
N PRO A 188 5.07 -11.85 -2.06
CA PRO A 188 5.03 -11.44 -3.45
C PRO A 188 4.75 -12.58 -4.47
N ASN A 189 3.65 -13.33 -4.31
CA ASN A 189 3.30 -14.50 -5.11
C ASN A 189 2.86 -14.16 -6.54
N SER A 190 2.17 -13.02 -6.72
CA SER A 190 1.49 -12.66 -7.97
C SER A 190 1.44 -11.14 -8.12
N ASN A 191 2.61 -10.50 -8.16
CA ASN A 191 2.74 -9.03 -8.09
C ASN A 191 2.55 -8.39 -9.46
N ILE A 192 1.77 -7.32 -9.49
CA ILE A 192 1.27 -6.74 -10.73
C ILE A 192 1.42 -5.21 -10.76
N PHE A 193 1.72 -4.53 -9.63
CA PHE A 193 1.62 -3.07 -9.55
C PHE A 193 2.92 -2.37 -9.18
N LEU A 194 3.39 -1.50 -10.08
CA LEU A 194 4.30 -0.39 -9.77
C LEU A 194 3.44 0.90 -9.75
N PRO A 195 3.72 1.87 -8.87
CA PRO A 195 3.08 3.18 -8.94
C PRO A 195 3.26 3.82 -10.33
N SER A 196 2.41 4.77 -10.71
CA SER A 196 2.66 5.53 -11.94
C SER A 196 3.86 6.45 -11.76
N LYS A 197 4.60 6.71 -12.85
CA LYS A 197 5.70 7.70 -12.82
C LYS A 197 5.20 9.06 -12.33
N TYR A 198 4.01 9.47 -12.77
CA TYR A 198 3.38 10.72 -12.34
C TYR A 198 3.23 10.80 -10.81
N LEU A 199 2.77 9.73 -10.15
CA LEU A 199 2.67 9.71 -8.69
C LEU A 199 4.05 9.83 -8.02
N MET A 200 5.07 9.21 -8.59
CA MET A 200 6.45 9.35 -8.10
C MET A 200 6.98 10.78 -8.31
N ASP A 201 6.68 11.42 -9.44
CA ASP A 201 7.05 12.82 -9.70
C ASP A 201 6.41 13.76 -8.67
N CYS A 202 5.16 13.51 -8.26
CA CYS A 202 4.47 14.27 -7.22
C CYS A 202 5.21 14.20 -5.87
N PHE A 203 5.64 13.02 -5.44
CA PHE A 203 6.43 12.87 -4.22
C PHE A 203 7.86 13.40 -4.40
N ALA A 204 8.39 13.35 -5.61
CA ALA A 204 9.74 13.84 -5.87
C ALA A 204 9.89 15.36 -5.74
N ALA A 205 8.77 16.09 -5.74
CA ALA A 205 8.74 17.53 -5.52
C ALA A 205 9.18 17.93 -4.09
N ASP A 206 9.00 17.04 -3.10
CA ASP A 206 9.46 17.24 -1.73
C ASP A 206 9.96 15.93 -1.12
N MET A 207 11.29 15.80 -0.97
CA MET A 207 11.92 14.61 -0.37
C MET A 207 11.53 14.37 1.09
N ASN A 208 10.96 15.36 1.78
CA ASN A 208 10.50 15.24 3.16
C ASN A 208 9.01 14.88 3.25
N ASP A 209 8.34 14.67 2.12
CA ASP A 209 6.94 14.26 2.10
C ASP A 209 6.77 12.89 2.77
N SER A 210 6.31 12.91 4.03
CA SER A 210 6.11 11.70 4.83
C SER A 210 5.10 10.74 4.21
N ARG A 211 4.24 11.20 3.29
CA ARG A 211 3.31 10.33 2.56
C ARG A 211 4.06 9.31 1.72
N PHE A 212 5.18 9.67 1.11
CA PHE A 212 6.01 8.71 0.40
C PHE A 212 6.53 7.62 1.34
N ARG A 213 7.12 8.05 2.47
CA ARG A 213 7.69 7.14 3.48
C ARG A 213 6.68 6.08 3.92
N TYR A 214 5.46 6.47 4.26
CA TYR A 214 4.46 5.56 4.84
C TYR A 214 3.49 4.93 3.83
N SER A 215 3.53 5.33 2.55
CA SER A 215 2.73 4.67 1.49
C SER A 215 3.48 3.54 0.77
N PHE A 216 4.82 3.57 0.79
CA PHE A 216 5.65 2.62 0.04
C PHE A 216 6.71 1.97 0.92
N ILE A 217 6.97 0.69 0.68
CA ILE A 217 8.17 0.03 1.19
C ILE A 217 9.32 0.43 0.26
N SER A 218 10.19 1.30 0.75
CA SER A 218 11.30 1.87 -0.03
C SER A 218 12.66 1.31 0.36
N ALA A 219 12.76 0.57 1.47
CA ALA A 219 13.98 -0.12 1.89
C ALA A 219 13.63 -1.51 2.43
N TYR A 220 14.36 -2.52 2.00
CA TYR A 220 14.12 -3.92 2.33
C TYR A 220 15.30 -4.49 3.11
N SER A 221 14.99 -4.97 4.30
CA SER A 221 15.89 -5.69 5.20
C SER A 221 15.48 -7.15 5.35
N SER A 222 16.46 -8.01 5.67
CA SER A 222 16.25 -9.36 6.17
C SER A 222 15.77 -9.37 7.63
N TYR A 223 15.50 -10.57 8.15
CA TYR A 223 15.15 -10.82 9.54
C TYR A 223 15.95 -11.97 10.15
N SER A 224 16.11 -11.97 11.47
CA SER A 224 16.95 -12.91 12.23
C SER A 224 16.32 -14.28 12.53
N ILE A 225 15.08 -14.53 12.15
CA ILE A 225 14.36 -15.80 12.42
C ILE A 225 14.29 -16.69 11.18
N PRO A 226 14.61 -18.00 11.29
CA PRO A 226 14.64 -18.90 10.14
C PRO A 226 13.27 -19.35 9.61
N ALA A 227 12.23 -19.42 10.44
CA ALA A 227 10.89 -19.86 10.02
C ALA A 227 9.78 -19.48 11.01
N TRP A 228 8.54 -19.44 10.52
CA TRP A 228 7.34 -19.31 11.36
C TRP A 228 7.20 -20.49 12.33
N GLY A 229 6.86 -20.21 13.59
CA GLY A 229 6.74 -21.20 14.66
C GLY A 229 8.08 -21.70 15.24
N ALA A 230 9.22 -21.17 14.77
CA ALA A 230 10.52 -21.48 15.35
C ALA A 230 10.71 -20.73 16.68
N THR A 231 11.18 -21.44 17.71
CA THR A 231 11.42 -20.91 19.06
C THR A 231 12.86 -20.48 19.30
N TYR A 232 13.74 -20.63 18.31
CA TYR A 232 15.15 -20.25 18.39
C TYR A 232 15.46 -19.08 17.46
N GLU A 233 16.29 -18.18 17.96
CA GLU A 233 16.70 -16.95 17.30
C GLU A 233 18.20 -17.03 16.95
N TYR A 234 18.57 -16.58 15.76
CA TYR A 234 19.97 -16.27 15.46
C TYR A 234 20.25 -14.82 15.86
N GLY A 235 21.38 -14.57 16.53
CA GLY A 235 21.78 -13.18 16.79
C GLY A 235 21.89 -12.40 15.48
N GLY A 236 21.52 -11.12 15.46
CA GLY A 236 21.46 -10.32 14.21
C GLY A 236 22.75 -10.40 13.38
N SER A 237 23.92 -10.39 14.04
CA SER A 237 25.23 -10.56 13.39
C SER A 237 25.44 -11.92 12.70
N ALA A 238 24.81 -12.99 13.17
CA ALA A 238 24.89 -14.32 12.57
C ALA A 238 24.08 -14.43 11.26
N CYS A 239 23.08 -13.56 11.08
CA CYS A 239 22.27 -13.45 9.86
C CYS A 239 22.80 -12.40 8.88
N ALA A 240 23.89 -11.70 9.22
CA ALA A 240 24.46 -10.68 8.37
C ALA A 240 25.00 -11.27 7.06
N LYS A 241 24.66 -10.62 5.94
CA LYS A 241 25.08 -11.03 4.60
C LYS A 241 26.24 -10.19 4.12
N GLU A 242 27.37 -10.85 3.85
CA GLU A 242 28.53 -10.20 3.23
C GLU A 242 28.31 -9.99 1.73
N ILE A 243 28.67 -8.81 1.23
CA ILE A 243 28.68 -8.46 -0.18
C ILE A 243 29.95 -9.03 -0.80
N THR A 244 29.80 -10.10 -1.58
CA THR A 244 30.91 -10.73 -2.30
C THR A 244 31.08 -10.11 -3.68
N SER A 245 32.24 -10.33 -4.32
CA SER A 245 32.45 -9.91 -5.73
C SER A 245 31.39 -10.46 -6.69
N THR A 246 30.89 -11.68 -6.43
CA THR A 246 29.79 -12.29 -7.21
C THR A 246 28.49 -11.51 -7.04
N LEU A 247 28.12 -11.15 -5.81
CA LEU A 247 26.92 -10.36 -5.54
C LEU A 247 27.04 -8.95 -6.08
N ALA A 248 28.21 -8.32 -5.92
CA ALA A 248 28.47 -7.00 -6.45
C ALA A 248 28.31 -6.95 -7.98
N THR A 249 28.85 -7.95 -8.68
CA THR A 249 28.70 -8.09 -10.13
C THR A 249 27.24 -8.36 -10.53
N LYS A 250 26.56 -9.27 -9.83
CA LYS A 250 25.19 -9.69 -10.13
C LYS A 250 24.18 -8.55 -9.98
N PHE A 251 24.34 -7.71 -8.96
CA PHE A 251 23.37 -6.66 -8.63
C PHE A 251 23.86 -5.26 -9.01
N GLY A 252 25.05 -5.12 -9.56
CA GLY A 252 25.65 -3.80 -9.86
C GLY A 252 25.93 -2.98 -8.60
N ILE A 253 26.27 -3.64 -7.49
CA ILE A 253 26.67 -2.95 -6.25
C ILE A 253 28.11 -2.45 -6.44
N PRO A 254 28.43 -1.19 -6.08
CA PRO A 254 29.77 -0.64 -6.22
C PRO A 254 30.85 -1.52 -5.58
N ALA A 255 31.97 -1.73 -6.28
CA ALA A 255 33.05 -2.61 -5.83
C ALA A 255 33.66 -2.19 -4.46
N SER A 256 33.53 -0.92 -4.08
CA SER A 256 33.91 -0.39 -2.76
C SER A 256 33.11 -1.00 -1.60
N ASN A 257 32.01 -1.71 -1.88
CA ASN A 257 31.19 -2.38 -0.89
C ASN A 257 31.53 -3.88 -0.73
N ILE A 258 32.44 -4.43 -1.55
CA ILE A 258 32.87 -5.83 -1.39
C ILE A 258 33.50 -6.01 0.00
N GLY A 259 33.06 -7.05 0.72
CA GLY A 259 33.46 -7.34 2.10
C GLY A 259 32.64 -6.62 3.18
N LYS A 260 31.82 -5.63 2.82
CA LYS A 260 30.85 -5.04 3.75
C LYS A 260 29.71 -6.02 4.03
N LYS A 261 29.05 -5.85 5.16
CA LYS A 261 27.92 -6.69 5.59
C LYS A 261 26.63 -5.88 5.65
N VAL A 262 25.54 -6.54 5.25
CA VAL A 262 24.16 -6.09 5.47
C VAL A 262 23.56 -6.94 6.59
N TYR A 263 23.08 -6.29 7.64
CA TYR A 263 22.53 -6.91 8.85
C TYR A 263 21.00 -6.96 8.78
N PRO A 264 20.35 -7.90 9.48
CA PRO A 264 18.90 -7.84 9.64
C PRO A 264 18.50 -6.65 10.51
N HIS A 265 17.48 -5.92 10.07
CA HIS A 265 16.77 -4.93 10.84
C HIS A 265 15.68 -5.57 11.70
N PHE A 266 15.01 -6.62 11.22
CA PHE A 266 13.82 -7.16 11.87
C PHE A 266 14.12 -8.43 12.69
N ASN A 267 13.43 -8.58 13.81
CA ASN A 267 13.29 -9.81 14.56
C ASN A 267 11.81 -10.12 14.79
N LEU A 268 11.49 -11.39 15.01
CA LEU A 268 10.15 -11.84 15.38
C LEU A 268 10.20 -12.35 16.83
N GLU A 269 9.85 -11.50 17.79
CA GLU A 269 9.94 -11.82 19.23
C GLU A 269 9.01 -12.96 19.65
N SER A 270 7.84 -13.02 19.04
CA SER A 270 6.91 -14.12 19.24
C SER A 270 6.00 -14.29 18.03
N ASN A 271 5.67 -15.54 17.74
CA ASN A 271 4.63 -15.93 16.80
C ASN A 271 3.80 -17.06 17.42
N SER A 272 2.48 -16.97 17.30
CA SER A 272 1.58 -18.03 17.76
C SER A 272 0.95 -18.73 16.56
N THR A 273 0.99 -20.06 16.54
CA THR A 273 0.19 -20.84 15.59
C THR A 273 -1.29 -20.82 15.97
N ALA A 274 -1.60 -20.62 17.26
CA ALA A 274 -2.96 -20.46 17.77
C ALA A 274 -3.51 -19.05 17.49
N ASP A 275 -2.68 -18.01 17.61
CA ASP A 275 -3.04 -16.62 17.29
C ASP A 275 -2.09 -15.98 16.26
N ALA A 276 -2.41 -16.07 14.96
CA ALA A 276 -1.66 -15.41 13.90
C ALA A 276 -1.80 -13.88 13.91
N ASN A 277 -2.74 -13.31 14.69
CA ASN A 277 -2.76 -11.87 14.98
C ASN A 277 -1.73 -11.52 16.08
N TYR A 278 -1.20 -12.52 16.78
CA TYR A 278 -0.13 -12.36 17.76
C TYR A 278 1.22 -12.68 17.12
N CYS A 279 1.70 -11.73 16.31
CA CYS A 279 3.08 -11.66 15.86
C CYS A 279 3.69 -10.39 16.42
N GLN A 280 4.62 -10.50 17.36
CA GLN A 280 5.35 -9.35 17.86
C GLN A 280 6.64 -9.21 17.08
N LEU A 281 6.74 -8.18 16.24
CA LEU A 281 8.00 -7.82 15.60
C LEU A 281 8.83 -6.94 16.55
N ALA A 282 10.14 -6.97 16.34
CA ALA A 282 11.09 -6.04 16.93
C ALA A 282 12.09 -5.57 15.88
N ILE A 283 12.73 -4.45 16.16
CA ILE A 283 13.84 -3.93 15.38
C ILE A 283 15.16 -4.06 16.15
N TRP A 284 16.21 -4.46 15.45
CA TRP A 284 17.58 -4.44 15.96
C TRP A 284 18.13 -3.02 15.96
N ASN A 285 18.87 -2.66 16.99
CA ASN A 285 19.73 -1.50 16.94
C ASN A 285 20.87 -1.69 15.91
N ALA A 286 21.56 -0.60 15.57
CA ALA A 286 22.53 -0.59 14.47
C ALA A 286 23.66 -1.64 14.60
N ASP A 287 24.07 -2.02 15.81
CA ASP A 287 25.11 -3.03 16.04
C ASP A 287 24.57 -4.46 16.26
N GLY A 288 23.23 -4.63 16.23
CA GLY A 288 22.56 -5.91 16.40
C GLY A 288 22.72 -6.54 17.79
N THR A 289 22.94 -5.72 18.82
CA THR A 289 23.11 -6.18 20.21
C THR A 289 21.86 -6.02 21.06
N ALA A 290 20.94 -5.14 20.69
CA ALA A 290 19.70 -4.86 21.41
C ALA A 290 18.50 -4.78 20.44
N LYS A 291 17.31 -5.05 20.99
CA LYS A 291 16.05 -5.05 20.25
C LYS A 291 15.01 -4.17 20.93
N THR A 292 14.19 -3.51 20.12
CA THR A 292 12.99 -2.78 20.58
C THR A 292 11.77 -3.39 19.92
N THR A 293 10.82 -3.85 20.73
CA THR A 293 9.55 -4.40 20.24
C THR A 293 8.72 -3.30 19.57
N GLN A 294 7.96 -3.65 18.53
CA GLN A 294 7.20 -2.70 17.72
C GLN A 294 6.25 -1.82 18.54
N ASP A 295 5.61 -2.38 19.58
CA ASP A 295 4.73 -1.66 20.51
C ASP A 295 5.42 -0.55 21.31
N LYS A 296 6.76 -0.56 21.34
CA LYS A 296 7.61 0.46 21.99
C LYS A 296 8.28 1.40 20.99
N THR A 297 7.87 1.36 19.73
CA THR A 297 8.34 2.27 18.69
C THR A 297 7.26 3.28 18.35
N ASP A 298 7.65 4.41 17.74
CA ASP A 298 6.72 5.49 17.36
C ASP A 298 5.83 5.14 16.13
N GLY A 299 5.74 3.87 15.73
CA GLY A 299 4.82 3.41 14.68
C GLY A 299 5.37 2.31 13.78
N ASN A 300 5.00 2.36 12.49
CA ASN A 300 5.25 1.28 11.55
C ASN A 300 6.75 1.12 11.21
N ILE A 301 7.36 0.08 11.81
CA ILE A 301 8.77 -0.28 11.70
C ILE A 301 9.22 -0.71 10.29
N LEU A 302 8.28 -0.92 9.36
CA LEU A 302 8.59 -1.26 7.97
C LEU A 302 9.11 -0.07 7.16
N HIS A 303 8.93 1.16 7.65
CA HIS A 303 9.23 2.39 6.92
C HIS A 303 10.33 3.20 7.61
N PRO A 304 11.63 2.95 7.29
CA PRO A 304 12.71 3.79 7.80
C PRO A 304 12.58 5.24 7.33
N ALA A 305 13.35 6.14 7.94
CA ALA A 305 13.41 7.53 7.51
C ALA A 305 13.78 7.62 6.01
N MET A 306 13.17 8.57 5.31
CA MET A 306 13.39 8.81 3.89
C MET A 306 13.77 10.28 3.67
N PRO A 307 14.78 10.58 2.83
CA PRO A 307 15.72 9.65 2.19
C PRO A 307 16.52 8.81 3.22
N LEU A 308 16.91 7.59 2.84
CA LEU A 308 17.61 6.68 3.76
C LEU A 308 19.00 7.24 4.09
N ASP A 309 19.29 7.40 5.38
CA ASP A 309 20.62 7.81 5.86
C ASP A 309 21.64 6.69 5.57
N PRO A 310 22.76 6.98 4.88
CA PRO A 310 23.85 6.02 4.71
C PRO A 310 24.37 5.39 6.01
N ALA A 311 24.26 6.07 7.14
CA ALA A 311 24.65 5.55 8.46
C ALA A 311 23.75 4.42 8.97
N GLU A 312 22.52 4.30 8.45
CA GLU A 312 21.56 3.23 8.77
C GLU A 312 21.48 2.16 7.67
N ALA A 313 22.08 2.43 6.51
CA ALA A 313 21.99 1.60 5.31
C ALA A 313 22.56 0.19 5.48
N HIS A 314 23.41 -0.06 6.48
CA HIS A 314 23.95 -1.39 6.75
C HIS A 314 22.90 -2.38 7.23
N GLN A 315 21.67 -1.96 7.56
CA GLN A 315 20.57 -2.86 7.87
C GLN A 315 19.66 -3.16 6.67
N TYR A 316 19.89 -2.55 5.51
CA TYR A 316 19.00 -2.68 4.35
C TYR A 316 19.74 -3.27 3.14
N ALA A 317 19.23 -4.39 2.64
CA ALA A 317 19.78 -5.12 1.50
C ALA A 317 19.43 -4.45 0.17
N VAL A 318 18.26 -3.81 0.09
CA VAL A 318 17.79 -3.09 -1.09
C VAL A 318 17.22 -1.75 -0.66
N TYR A 319 17.62 -0.68 -1.34
CA TYR A 319 17.07 0.67 -1.18
C TYR A 319 16.55 1.18 -2.53
N CYS A 320 15.27 1.53 -2.59
CA CYS A 320 14.64 2.21 -3.73
C CYS A 320 14.62 3.71 -3.45
N SER A 321 15.61 4.42 -3.98
CA SER A 321 15.73 5.86 -3.79
C SER A 321 14.82 6.63 -4.74
N LEU A 322 13.96 7.46 -4.16
CA LEU A 322 13.19 8.45 -4.93
C LEU A 322 14.08 9.55 -5.49
N LYS A 323 15.16 9.90 -4.78
CA LYS A 323 16.22 10.76 -5.31
C LYS A 323 17.04 9.96 -6.32
N THR A 324 17.29 10.54 -7.49
CA THR A 324 18.24 9.95 -8.43
C THR A 324 19.67 10.09 -7.87
N LEU A 325 20.23 8.98 -7.41
CA LEU A 325 21.59 8.93 -6.87
C LEU A 325 22.61 8.63 -7.98
N THR A 326 23.75 9.31 -7.89
CA THR A 326 24.98 9.03 -8.65
C THR A 326 25.61 7.71 -8.18
N GLU A 327 26.53 7.15 -8.96
CA GLU A 327 27.22 5.91 -8.58
C GLU A 327 28.13 6.12 -7.35
N GLU A 328 28.68 7.33 -7.18
CA GLU A 328 29.43 7.74 -6.00
C GLU A 328 28.53 7.83 -4.74
N GLU A 329 27.30 8.35 -4.86
CA GLU A 329 26.33 8.35 -3.76
C GLU A 329 25.86 6.94 -3.42
N LYS A 330 25.62 6.09 -4.41
CA LYS A 330 25.24 4.68 -4.20
C LYS A 330 26.33 3.90 -3.45
N ALA A 331 27.60 4.24 -3.63
CA ALA A 331 28.72 3.60 -2.92
C ALA A 331 28.68 3.76 -1.40
N GLN A 332 27.85 4.67 -0.87
CA GLN A 332 27.65 4.85 0.56
C GLN A 332 26.73 3.77 1.17
N TYR A 333 25.93 3.09 0.35
CA TYR A 333 25.00 2.05 0.77
C TYR A 333 25.61 0.68 0.47
N PRO A 334 25.71 -0.25 1.44
CA PRO A 334 26.36 -1.54 1.20
C PRO A 334 25.55 -2.47 0.28
N GLY A 335 24.21 -2.38 0.33
CA GLY A 335 23.30 -3.20 -0.48
C GLY A 335 23.07 -2.68 -1.90
N LEU A 336 22.05 -3.22 -2.55
CA LEU A 336 21.57 -2.77 -3.85
C LEU A 336 20.82 -1.44 -3.71
N VAL A 337 21.16 -0.46 -4.55
CA VAL A 337 20.42 0.80 -4.64
C VAL A 337 19.80 0.95 -6.02
N LEU A 338 18.49 1.12 -6.06
CA LEU A 338 17.68 1.36 -7.24
C LEU A 338 17.24 2.83 -7.23
N ASN A 339 17.44 3.55 -8.33
CA ASN A 339 16.74 4.82 -8.50
C ASN A 339 15.33 4.50 -8.99
N VAL A 340 14.29 4.98 -8.31
CA VAL A 340 12.88 4.68 -8.64
C VAL A 340 12.56 5.04 -10.09
N PHE A 341 13.11 6.14 -10.59
CA PHE A 341 12.87 6.59 -11.97
C PHE A 341 13.52 5.72 -13.03
N ASP A 342 14.52 4.90 -12.69
CA ASP A 342 15.12 3.93 -13.61
C ASP A 342 14.16 2.74 -13.86
N LEU A 343 13.09 2.58 -13.07
CA LEU A 343 12.07 1.55 -13.22
C LEU A 343 11.04 1.86 -14.33
N TYR A 344 11.11 3.06 -14.92
CA TYR A 344 10.21 3.49 -15.99
C TYR A 344 10.99 3.67 -17.30
N ASP A 345 10.31 3.44 -18.43
CA ASP A 345 10.83 3.78 -19.73
C ASP A 345 10.73 5.29 -20.03
N GLU A 346 11.19 5.70 -21.21
CA GLU A 346 11.15 7.10 -21.66
C GLU A 346 9.73 7.68 -21.75
N ASN A 347 8.72 6.82 -21.87
CA ASN A 347 7.30 7.21 -21.90
C ASN A 347 6.67 7.22 -20.49
N GLY A 348 7.45 6.93 -19.45
CA GLY A 348 6.95 6.81 -18.07
C GLY A 348 6.14 5.53 -17.81
N THR A 349 6.23 4.55 -18.71
CA THR A 349 5.62 3.22 -18.54
C THR A 349 6.54 2.35 -17.72
N ALA A 350 5.99 1.58 -16.78
CA ALA A 350 6.78 0.69 -15.94
C ALA A 350 7.50 -0.37 -16.80
N ARG A 351 8.80 -0.58 -16.53
CA ARG A 351 9.60 -1.58 -17.25
C ARG A 351 9.29 -2.98 -16.74
N ALA A 352 9.23 -3.97 -17.64
CA ALA A 352 9.13 -5.39 -17.27
C ALA A 352 10.46 -5.97 -16.76
N THR A 353 11.59 -5.36 -17.11
CA THR A 353 12.93 -5.73 -16.65
C THR A 353 13.69 -4.50 -16.19
N TYR A 354 14.47 -4.67 -15.14
CA TYR A 354 15.47 -3.68 -14.73
C TYR A 354 16.84 -4.16 -15.17
N ASP A 355 17.38 -3.49 -16.18
CA ASP A 355 18.71 -3.75 -16.72
C ASP A 355 19.66 -2.64 -16.22
N LYS A 356 20.54 -2.96 -15.25
CA LYS A 356 21.67 -2.09 -14.86
C LYS A 356 22.91 -2.96 -14.51
N PRO A 357 24.14 -2.43 -14.60
CA PRO A 357 25.03 -2.63 -15.73
C PRO A 357 26.16 -3.60 -15.37
N SER A 358 25.90 -4.89 -15.52
CA SER A 358 26.90 -5.81 -16.06
C SER A 358 26.19 -6.70 -17.07
N ALA A 359 26.82 -6.97 -18.21
CA ALA A 359 26.18 -7.43 -19.45
C ALA A 359 25.55 -8.84 -19.43
N ALA A 360 25.11 -9.35 -18.28
CA ALA A 360 24.59 -10.71 -18.14
C ALA A 360 23.50 -10.91 -17.06
N SER A 361 22.98 -9.86 -16.41
CA SER A 361 21.91 -10.01 -15.40
C SER A 361 20.75 -9.04 -15.63
N ALA A 362 19.65 -9.54 -16.18
CA ALA A 362 18.35 -8.87 -16.14
C ALA A 362 17.65 -9.23 -14.81
N LEU A 363 17.27 -8.23 -14.02
CA LEU A 363 16.39 -8.44 -12.87
C LEU A 363 14.95 -8.31 -13.35
N TRP A 364 14.17 -9.38 -13.20
CA TRP A 364 12.75 -9.36 -13.52
C TRP A 364 12.03 -8.45 -12.54
N LEU A 365 11.47 -7.36 -13.04
CA LEU A 365 10.43 -6.62 -12.35
C LEU A 365 9.15 -7.39 -12.63
N SER A 366 8.57 -8.05 -11.63
CA SER A 366 7.29 -8.74 -11.84
C SER A 366 6.21 -7.67 -11.92
N ILE A 367 5.89 -7.27 -13.14
CA ILE A 367 4.75 -6.43 -13.49
C ILE A 367 4.02 -7.22 -14.56
N TYR A 368 2.77 -7.58 -14.31
CA TYR A 368 1.93 -8.10 -15.38
C TYR A 368 1.47 -6.90 -16.21
N PRO A 369 1.55 -6.96 -17.56
CA PRO A 369 0.97 -5.92 -18.42
C PRO A 369 -0.54 -5.79 -18.23
#